data_AF-A0A2V0Q921-F1
#
_entry.id   AF-A0A2V0Q921-F1
#
_cell.length_a   1.000
_cell.length_b   1.000
_cell.length_c   1.000
_cell.angle_alpha   90.00
_cell.angle_beta   90.00
_cell.angle_gamma   90.00
#
_symmetry.space_group_name_H-M   'P 1'
#
loop_
_entity.id
_entity.type
_entity.pdbx_description
1 polymer ?
#
loop_
_entity_poly.entity_id
_entity_poly.type
_entity_poly.pdbx_seq_one_letter_code
_entity_poly.pdbx_strand_id
1 'polypeptide(L)'
;MMQRLDGTRLRYAPGTAWRYSNVGYLLVARLIERVTGLSLEDALACRVLLPLGVAQVRFAKTQKDLAEVYPANLSSYHPGWVYHGLLVGPLSESSMLLDRLLTGQLLPSTLLQEMQDAIVLGGPIPGRPWATPGYGLGLMIGGTNGGLTLTGHTGTGPGGVIAVFHCSNGRNVATCSVFDEHGDEGQVEAKVLEQLLIAVGAQWQIGDAR
;
A
#
# COMPACT_ATOMS: atom_id res chain seq x y z
N MET A 1 20.83 0.51 13.90
CA MET A 1 19.78 -0.36 13.33
C MET A 1 20.35 -1.50 12.50
N MET A 2 21.06 -1.24 11.39
CA MET A 2 21.60 -2.30 10.50
C MET A 2 22.44 -3.36 11.20
N GLN A 3 23.32 -2.97 12.13
CA GLN A 3 24.10 -3.92 12.95
C GLN A 3 23.22 -4.81 13.85
N ARG A 4 22.10 -4.29 14.37
CA ARG A 4 21.16 -5.05 15.22
C ARG A 4 20.28 -6.01 14.42
N LEU A 5 20.11 -5.76 13.13
CA LEU A 5 19.25 -6.55 12.24
C LEU A 5 20.05 -7.56 11.38
N ASP A 6 21.38 -7.63 11.54
CA ASP A 6 22.27 -8.36 10.62
C ASP A 6 21.99 -8.00 9.15
N GLY A 7 21.72 -6.71 8.91
CA GLY A 7 21.15 -6.23 7.64
C GLY A 7 22.09 -6.31 6.44
N THR A 8 23.31 -6.80 6.62
CA THR A 8 24.30 -7.05 5.58
C THR A 8 24.30 -8.50 5.08
N ARG A 9 23.65 -9.42 5.80
CA ARG A 9 23.54 -10.81 5.36
C ARG A 9 22.28 -11.02 4.55
N LEU A 10 22.47 -11.46 3.31
CA LEU A 10 21.35 -11.85 2.45
C LEU A 10 20.75 -13.17 2.93
N ARG A 11 19.41 -13.23 2.96
CA ARG A 11 18.68 -14.46 3.30
C ARG A 11 18.68 -15.48 2.15
N TYR A 12 18.78 -14.99 0.93
CA TYR A 12 18.82 -15.74 -0.33
C TYR A 12 19.50 -14.88 -1.39
N ALA A 13 19.89 -15.48 -2.52
CA ALA A 13 20.50 -14.73 -3.61
C ALA A 13 19.53 -13.67 -4.17
N PRO A 14 19.99 -12.47 -4.56
CA PRO A 14 19.13 -11.46 -5.14
C PRO A 14 18.39 -12.00 -6.37
N GLY A 15 17.08 -11.74 -6.45
CA GLY A 15 16.23 -12.17 -7.57
C GLY A 15 15.75 -13.62 -7.51
N THR A 16 16.18 -14.45 -6.55
CA THR A 16 15.77 -15.87 -6.49
C THR A 16 14.59 -16.15 -5.57
N ALA A 17 14.20 -15.20 -4.73
CA ALA A 17 13.05 -15.30 -3.83
C ALA A 17 12.53 -13.92 -3.42
N TRP A 18 11.30 -13.88 -2.92
CA TRP A 18 10.65 -12.66 -2.45
C TRP A 18 10.33 -12.71 -0.97
N ARG A 19 10.45 -11.56 -0.30
CA ARG A 19 9.94 -11.34 1.06
C ARG A 19 9.75 -9.86 1.30
N TYR A 20 8.62 -9.49 1.89
CA TYR A 20 8.40 -8.13 2.38
C TYR A 20 9.51 -7.73 3.37
N SER A 21 10.04 -6.50 3.22
CA SER A 21 11.15 -6.01 4.02
C SER A 21 11.10 -4.49 4.19
N ASN A 22 10.73 -4.06 5.40
CA ASN A 22 10.81 -2.65 5.79
C ASN A 22 12.24 -2.09 5.65
N VAL A 23 13.28 -2.91 5.92
CA VAL A 23 14.68 -2.53 5.70
C VAL A 23 14.96 -2.30 4.21
N GLY A 24 14.39 -3.12 3.33
CA GLY A 24 14.47 -2.91 1.90
C GLY A 24 13.90 -1.55 1.49
N TYR A 25 12.73 -1.20 1.99
CA TYR A 25 12.12 0.11 1.73
C TYR A 25 12.93 1.28 2.29
N LEU A 26 13.62 1.12 3.42
CA LEU A 26 14.57 2.14 3.90
C LEU A 26 15.73 2.35 2.92
N LEU A 27 16.25 1.28 2.32
CA LEU A 27 17.32 1.39 1.33
C LEU A 27 16.81 2.09 0.06
N VAL A 28 15.58 1.80 -0.36
CA VAL A 28 14.92 2.51 -1.48
C VAL A 28 14.77 4.00 -1.17
N ALA A 29 14.28 4.36 0.02
CA ALA A 29 14.17 5.75 0.45
C ALA A 29 15.52 6.49 0.38
N ARG A 30 16.59 5.88 0.90
CA ARG A 30 17.95 6.45 0.84
C ARG A 30 18.49 6.55 -0.59
N LEU A 31 18.13 5.61 -1.46
CA LEU A 31 18.51 5.65 -2.86
C LEU A 31 17.82 6.83 -3.58
N ILE A 32 16.54 7.06 -3.30
CA ILE A 32 15.79 8.21 -3.80
C ILE A 32 16.49 9.50 -3.37
N GLU A 33 16.80 9.65 -2.08
CA GLU A 33 17.50 10.83 -1.56
C GLU A 33 18.84 11.05 -2.25
N ARG A 34 19.65 9.98 -2.39
CA ARG A 34 20.97 10.05 -3.02
C ARG A 34 20.90 10.43 -4.50
N VAL A 35 19.96 9.87 -5.26
CA VAL A 35 19.85 10.10 -6.71
C VAL A 35 19.24 11.46 -7.02
N THR A 36 18.32 11.94 -6.18
CA THR A 36 17.64 13.22 -6.40
C THR A 36 18.37 14.40 -5.76
N GLY A 37 19.20 14.16 -4.73
CA GLY A 37 19.78 15.21 -3.89
C GLY A 37 18.75 15.89 -2.96
N LEU A 38 17.52 15.38 -2.90
CA LEU A 38 16.43 15.90 -2.07
C LEU A 38 16.25 15.05 -0.81
N SER A 39 15.58 15.60 0.20
CA SER A 39 15.03 14.77 1.27
C SER A 39 13.93 13.85 0.71
N LEU A 40 13.66 12.71 1.37
CA LEU A 40 12.56 11.83 0.94
C LEU A 40 11.22 12.58 0.86
N GLU A 41 10.98 13.49 1.79
CA GLU A 41 9.77 14.32 1.83
C GLU A 41 9.67 15.24 0.62
N ASP A 42 10.73 15.98 0.30
CA ASP A 42 10.74 16.88 -0.86
C ASP A 42 10.64 16.09 -2.18
N ALA A 43 11.32 14.94 -2.26
CA ALA A 43 11.24 14.08 -3.44
C ALA A 43 9.81 13.58 -3.67
N LEU A 44 9.12 13.10 -2.63
CA LEU A 44 7.73 12.65 -2.75
C LEU A 44 6.77 13.80 -3.02
N ALA A 45 6.96 14.96 -2.36
CA ALA A 45 6.14 16.14 -2.61
C ALA A 45 6.24 16.58 -4.09
N CYS A 46 7.46 16.78 -4.59
CA CYS A 46 7.67 17.29 -5.95
C CYS A 46 7.38 16.26 -7.05
N ARG A 47 7.63 14.98 -6.83
CA ARG A 47 7.54 13.95 -7.88
C ARG A 47 6.23 13.16 -7.85
N VAL A 48 5.47 13.16 -6.76
CA VAL A 48 4.27 12.34 -6.62
C VAL A 48 3.09 13.15 -6.09
N LEU A 49 3.17 13.69 -4.89
CA LEU A 49 2.00 14.26 -4.20
C LEU A 49 1.46 15.52 -4.91
N LEU A 50 2.32 16.51 -5.20
CA LEU A 50 1.91 17.74 -5.89
C LEU A 50 1.43 17.46 -7.33
N PRO A 51 2.14 16.68 -8.18
CA PRO A 51 1.66 16.33 -9.50
C PRO A 51 0.30 15.60 -9.51
N LEU A 52 0.03 14.79 -8.48
CA LEU A 52 -1.24 14.09 -8.32
C LEU A 52 -2.28 14.90 -7.56
N GLY A 53 -2.01 16.15 -7.18
CA GLY A 53 -2.95 17.01 -6.46
C GLY A 53 -3.37 16.47 -5.10
N VAL A 54 -2.44 15.80 -4.41
CA VAL A 54 -2.58 15.27 -3.05
C VAL A 54 -1.86 16.24 -2.12
N ALA A 55 -2.61 17.04 -1.36
CA ALA A 55 -2.07 18.24 -0.70
C ALA A 55 -2.02 18.13 0.84
N GLN A 56 -2.82 17.25 1.44
CA GLN A 56 -2.93 17.12 2.89
C GLN A 56 -2.15 15.92 3.44
N VAL A 57 -1.50 15.15 2.56
CA VAL A 57 -0.59 14.07 2.96
C VAL A 57 0.78 14.64 3.31
N ARG A 58 1.30 14.24 4.47
CA ARG A 58 2.63 14.65 4.98
C ARG A 58 3.29 13.55 5.77
N PHE A 59 4.59 13.70 6.04
CA PHE A 59 5.28 12.81 6.98
C PHE A 59 4.90 13.11 8.44
N ALA A 60 4.62 12.05 9.19
CA ALA A 60 4.62 12.11 10.65
C ALA A 60 6.06 11.87 11.13
N LYS A 61 6.64 12.83 11.85
CA LYS A 61 8.03 12.77 12.34
C LYS A 61 8.12 12.69 13.85
N THR A 62 7.09 13.18 14.54
CA THR A 62 6.99 13.26 16.00
C THR A 62 5.71 12.59 16.49
N GLN A 63 5.64 12.27 17.78
CA GLN A 63 4.39 11.79 18.40
C GLN A 63 3.24 12.79 18.29
N LYS A 64 3.56 14.10 18.32
CA LYS A 64 2.57 15.16 18.14
C LYS A 64 1.89 15.08 16.77
N ASP A 65 2.67 14.81 15.72
CA ASP A 65 2.12 14.66 14.35
C ASP A 65 1.08 13.54 14.28
N LEU A 66 1.32 12.43 14.98
CA LEU A 66 0.36 11.32 15.06
C LEU A 66 -0.85 11.67 15.91
N ALA A 67 -0.67 12.36 17.04
CA ALA A 67 -1.77 12.73 17.93
C ALA A 67 -2.78 13.69 17.27
N GLU A 68 -2.35 14.51 16.31
CA GLU A 68 -3.23 15.38 15.51
C GLU A 68 -4.16 14.60 14.57
N VAL A 69 -3.74 13.42 14.13
CA VAL A 69 -4.50 12.55 13.20
C VAL A 69 -5.22 11.43 13.94
N TYR A 70 -4.64 10.95 15.03
CA TYR A 70 -5.10 9.84 15.86
C TYR A 70 -5.00 10.18 17.35
N PRO A 71 -5.97 10.92 17.92
CA PRO A 71 -5.88 11.47 19.27
C PRO A 71 -5.89 10.41 20.40
N ALA A 72 -6.53 9.26 20.17
CA ALA A 72 -6.98 8.40 21.27
C ALA A 72 -6.08 7.20 21.62
N ASN A 73 -5.04 6.85 20.85
CA ASN A 73 -4.36 5.56 21.08
C ASN A 73 -2.86 5.47 20.78
N LEU A 74 -2.21 6.58 20.39
CA LEU A 74 -0.81 6.55 19.90
C LEU A 74 0.16 7.45 20.67
N SER A 75 -0.21 7.95 21.85
CA SER A 75 0.62 8.90 22.61
C SER A 75 2.04 8.39 22.92
N SER A 76 2.22 7.08 23.05
CA SER A 76 3.53 6.44 23.25
C SER A 76 4.22 5.97 21.96
N TYR A 77 3.50 5.91 20.83
CA TYR A 77 4.04 5.39 19.58
C TYR A 77 4.77 6.49 18.80
N HIS A 78 6.09 6.33 18.65
CA HIS A 78 6.89 7.25 17.85
C HIS A 78 6.87 6.86 16.36
N PRO A 79 6.55 7.75 15.41
CA PRO A 79 6.44 7.40 13.99
C PRO A 79 7.76 6.89 13.39
N GLY A 80 8.90 7.25 13.99
CA GLY A 80 10.23 6.72 13.64
C GLY A 80 10.39 5.19 13.72
N TRP A 81 9.43 4.45 14.32
CA TRP A 81 9.35 2.99 14.18
C TRP A 81 9.13 2.55 12.73
N VAL A 82 8.45 3.37 11.94
CA VAL A 82 8.32 3.24 10.48
C VAL A 82 9.48 3.97 9.82
N TYR A 83 10.68 3.43 9.99
CA TYR A 83 11.93 4.11 9.65
C TYR A 83 12.13 4.37 8.14
N HIS A 84 11.34 3.73 7.27
CA HIS A 84 11.28 4.05 5.83
C HIS A 84 10.27 5.17 5.52
N GLY A 85 9.72 5.81 6.55
CA GLY A 85 8.81 6.94 6.45
C GLY A 85 7.34 6.56 6.68
N LEU A 86 6.63 7.38 7.47
CA LEU A 86 5.21 7.25 7.76
C LEU A 86 4.45 8.47 7.22
N LEU A 87 3.55 8.24 6.26
CA LEU A 87 2.65 9.26 5.76
C LEU A 87 1.35 9.25 6.57
N VAL A 88 0.82 10.44 6.81
CA VAL A 88 -0.49 10.68 7.42
C VAL A 88 -1.27 11.69 6.59
N GLY A 89 -2.58 11.58 6.57
CA GLY A 89 -3.47 12.47 5.83
C GLY A 89 -4.91 11.94 5.77
N PRO A 90 -5.81 12.64 5.06
CA PRO A 90 -7.19 12.22 4.92
C PRO A 90 -7.32 10.89 4.18
N LEU A 91 -8.25 10.04 4.61
CA LEU A 91 -8.52 8.75 3.96
C LEU A 91 -8.90 8.93 2.48
N SER A 92 -9.65 9.98 2.14
CA SER A 92 -10.01 10.32 0.77
C SER A 92 -8.80 10.58 -0.14
N GLU A 93 -7.75 11.21 0.37
CA GLU A 93 -6.54 11.49 -0.39
C GLU A 93 -5.70 10.23 -0.64
N SER A 94 -5.84 9.19 0.19
CA SER A 94 -5.24 7.88 -0.10
C SER A 94 -5.89 7.20 -1.33
N SER A 95 -7.22 7.26 -1.46
CA SER A 95 -7.91 6.79 -2.67
C SER A 95 -7.50 7.61 -3.89
N MET A 96 -7.47 8.94 -3.77
CA MET A 96 -7.07 9.82 -4.87
C MET A 96 -5.64 9.55 -5.32
N LEU A 97 -4.72 9.31 -4.38
CA LEU A 97 -3.33 9.00 -4.68
C LEU A 97 -3.23 7.73 -5.52
N LEU A 98 -3.83 6.63 -5.08
CA LEU A 98 -3.76 5.36 -5.79
C LEU A 98 -4.48 5.42 -7.15
N ASP A 99 -5.67 6.02 -7.17
CA ASP A 99 -6.46 6.18 -8.39
C ASP A 99 -5.70 6.92 -9.48
N ARG A 100 -5.14 8.10 -9.14
CA ARG A 100 -4.41 8.94 -10.10
C ARG A 100 -3.03 8.39 -10.44
N LEU A 101 -2.41 7.61 -9.55
CA LEU A 101 -1.18 6.89 -9.86
C LEU A 101 -1.41 5.84 -10.95
N LEU A 102 -2.51 5.07 -10.85
CA LEU A 102 -2.78 3.96 -11.75
C LEU A 102 -3.49 4.37 -13.04
N THR A 103 -4.27 5.45 -13.02
CA THR A 103 -5.07 5.91 -14.17
C THR A 103 -4.55 7.20 -14.80
N GLY A 104 -3.72 7.95 -14.08
CA GLY A 104 -3.15 9.20 -14.55
C GLY A 104 -1.93 8.99 -15.46
N GLN A 105 -1.23 10.09 -15.74
CA GLN A 105 -0.04 10.11 -16.60
C GLN A 105 1.23 10.46 -15.81
N LEU A 106 1.25 10.18 -14.51
CA LEU A 106 2.42 10.44 -13.67
C LEU A 106 3.63 9.62 -14.11
N LEU A 107 3.39 8.33 -14.38
CA LEU A 107 4.40 7.40 -14.86
C LEU A 107 4.24 7.17 -16.36
N PRO A 108 5.33 7.09 -17.13
CA PRO A 108 5.31 6.44 -18.43
C PRO A 108 4.70 5.05 -18.32
N SER A 109 3.97 4.62 -19.35
CA SER A 109 3.25 3.34 -19.36
C SER A 109 4.16 2.14 -19.05
N THR A 110 5.42 2.17 -19.50
CA THR A 110 6.40 1.12 -19.22
C THR A 110 6.75 1.03 -17.73
N LEU A 111 6.92 2.16 -17.04
CA LEU A 111 7.19 2.17 -15.60
C LEU A 111 5.96 1.78 -14.78
N LEU A 112 4.76 2.18 -15.24
CA LEU A 112 3.52 1.72 -14.63
C LEU A 112 3.32 0.21 -14.79
N GLN A 113 3.73 -0.36 -15.93
CA GLN A 113 3.71 -1.79 -16.15
C GLN A 113 4.74 -2.51 -15.25
N GLU A 114 5.97 -2.01 -15.15
CA GLU A 114 6.98 -2.54 -14.22
C GLU A 114 6.52 -2.48 -12.76
N MET A 115 5.84 -1.41 -12.36
CA MET A 115 5.27 -1.29 -11.01
C MET A 115 4.24 -2.38 -10.70
N GLN A 116 3.50 -2.81 -11.73
CA GLN A 116 2.44 -3.82 -11.64
C GLN A 116 2.89 -5.24 -11.97
N ASP A 117 4.13 -5.43 -12.44
CA ASP A 117 4.69 -6.76 -12.72
C ASP A 117 4.96 -7.50 -11.41
N ALA A 118 3.94 -8.26 -10.97
CA ALA A 118 3.89 -8.84 -9.64
C ALA A 118 4.48 -10.25 -9.60
N ILE A 119 5.29 -10.51 -8.58
CA ILE A 119 5.68 -11.88 -8.22
C ILE A 119 4.49 -12.55 -7.53
N VAL A 120 4.04 -13.69 -8.04
CA VAL A 120 2.98 -14.50 -7.41
C VAL A 120 3.52 -15.11 -6.12
N LEU A 121 2.84 -14.87 -5.00
CA LEU A 121 3.29 -15.24 -3.65
C LEU A 121 2.83 -16.63 -3.20
N GLY A 122 2.02 -17.31 -4.00
CA GLY A 122 1.51 -18.65 -3.73
C GLY A 122 -0.03 -18.70 -3.78
N GLY A 123 -0.59 -19.58 -2.95
CA GLY A 123 -2.04 -19.80 -2.86
C GLY A 123 -2.78 -18.76 -1.99
N PRO A 124 -4.07 -19.01 -1.70
CA PRO A 124 -4.90 -18.11 -0.92
C PRO A 124 -4.28 -17.77 0.44
N ILE A 125 -4.51 -16.55 0.92
CA ILE A 125 -4.09 -16.14 2.26
C ILE A 125 -5.23 -16.43 3.24
N PRO A 126 -5.05 -17.34 4.22
CA PRO A 126 -6.11 -17.66 5.17
C PRO A 126 -6.65 -16.42 5.89
N GLY A 127 -7.98 -16.31 5.96
CA GLY A 127 -8.66 -15.18 6.61
C GLY A 127 -8.71 -13.88 5.79
N ARG A 128 -8.11 -13.83 4.60
CA ARG A 128 -8.10 -12.65 3.71
C ARG A 128 -8.75 -12.98 2.37
N PRO A 129 -9.25 -11.98 1.62
CA PRO A 129 -10.00 -12.24 0.38
C PRO A 129 -9.14 -12.66 -0.83
N TRP A 130 -7.83 -12.84 -0.66
CA TRP A 130 -6.89 -13.16 -1.74
C TRP A 130 -6.96 -14.63 -2.16
N ALA A 131 -7.21 -14.87 -3.45
CA ALA A 131 -7.12 -16.18 -4.08
C ALA A 131 -5.72 -16.42 -4.68
N THR A 132 -5.19 -15.40 -5.36
CA THR A 132 -3.89 -15.44 -6.05
C THR A 132 -3.07 -14.20 -5.70
N PRO A 133 -2.58 -14.09 -4.45
CA PRO A 133 -1.83 -12.92 -4.02
C PRO A 133 -0.51 -12.81 -4.78
N GLY A 134 -0.18 -11.59 -5.16
CA GLY A 134 1.07 -11.20 -5.81
C GLY A 134 1.57 -9.88 -5.24
N TYR A 135 2.83 -9.56 -5.57
CA TYR A 135 3.46 -8.33 -5.09
C TYR A 135 4.37 -7.71 -6.15
N GLY A 136 4.01 -6.50 -6.58
CA GLY A 136 4.79 -5.65 -7.49
C GLY A 136 5.66 -4.64 -6.75
N LEU A 137 6.00 -3.53 -7.40
CA LEU A 137 6.83 -2.48 -6.77
C LEU A 137 5.98 -1.62 -5.82
N GLY A 138 5.80 -2.09 -4.59
CA GLY A 138 4.99 -1.39 -3.57
C GLY A 138 3.50 -1.66 -3.63
N LEU A 139 3.05 -2.53 -4.55
CA LEU A 139 1.65 -2.90 -4.71
C LEU A 139 1.44 -4.38 -4.38
N MET A 140 0.46 -4.67 -3.53
CA MET A 140 -0.21 -5.96 -3.49
C MET A 140 -1.14 -6.05 -4.70
N ILE A 141 -1.01 -7.13 -5.48
CA ILE A 141 -1.75 -7.32 -6.73
C ILE A 141 -2.21 -8.76 -6.78
N GLY A 142 -3.50 -9.02 -7.03
CA GLY A 142 -3.95 -10.40 -7.12
C GLY A 142 -5.45 -10.58 -7.29
N GLY A 143 -5.83 -11.76 -7.75
CA GLY A 143 -7.22 -12.17 -7.83
C GLY A 143 -7.80 -12.43 -6.43
N THR A 144 -9.05 -12.04 -6.25
CA THR A 144 -9.80 -12.26 -5.00
C THR A 144 -10.86 -13.34 -5.16
N ASN A 145 -11.35 -13.87 -4.03
CA ASN A 145 -12.47 -14.82 -4.02
C ASN A 145 -13.76 -14.22 -4.59
N GLY A 146 -13.87 -12.88 -4.70
CA GLY A 146 -14.98 -12.17 -5.35
C GLY A 146 -14.84 -12.02 -6.86
N GLY A 147 -13.79 -12.58 -7.48
CA GLY A 147 -13.57 -12.54 -8.93
C GLY A 147 -12.92 -11.25 -9.45
N LEU A 148 -12.72 -10.23 -8.60
CA LEU A 148 -11.96 -9.02 -8.95
C LEU A 148 -10.46 -9.24 -8.77
N THR A 149 -9.67 -8.64 -9.66
CA THR A 149 -8.25 -8.40 -9.42
C THR A 149 -8.09 -7.05 -8.74
N LEU A 150 -7.48 -7.04 -7.56
CA LEU A 150 -7.19 -5.82 -6.82
C LEU A 150 -5.72 -5.43 -6.97
N THR A 151 -5.47 -4.13 -7.09
CA THR A 151 -4.14 -3.52 -7.11
C THR A 151 -4.10 -2.42 -6.06
N GLY A 152 -3.17 -2.46 -5.11
CA GLY A 152 -3.15 -1.50 -4.00
C GLY A 152 -2.27 -1.97 -2.85
N HIS A 153 -2.63 -1.67 -1.61
CA HIS A 153 -1.89 -2.16 -0.45
C HIS A 153 -2.70 -2.12 0.86
N THR A 154 -2.37 -3.02 1.79
CA THR A 154 -2.88 -3.01 3.17
C THR A 154 -1.73 -2.68 4.13
N GLY A 155 -1.92 -1.64 4.94
CA GLY A 155 -1.01 -1.22 5.99
C GLY A 155 -1.56 -1.52 7.38
N THR A 156 -0.70 -2.05 8.25
CA THR A 156 -1.04 -2.33 9.65
C THR A 156 -0.07 -1.62 10.58
N GLY A 157 -0.61 -1.00 11.63
CA GLY A 157 0.19 -0.39 12.69
C GLY A 157 -0.58 -0.35 14.01
N PRO A 158 0.02 0.20 15.08
CA PRO A 158 -0.64 0.27 16.38
C PRO A 158 -1.91 1.14 16.39
N GLY A 159 -2.15 1.95 15.34
CA GLY A 159 -3.35 2.77 15.20
C GLY A 159 -4.52 2.06 14.52
N GLY A 160 -4.31 0.85 14.00
CA GLY A 160 -5.30 0.11 13.23
C GLY A 160 -4.77 -0.35 11.88
N VAL A 161 -5.71 -0.68 11.00
CA VAL A 161 -5.46 -1.22 9.67
C VAL A 161 -6.07 -0.30 8.63
N ILE A 162 -5.31 0.00 7.58
CA ILE A 162 -5.77 0.67 6.37
C ILE A 162 -5.64 -0.27 5.19
N ALA A 163 -6.62 -0.29 4.30
CA ALA A 163 -6.51 -0.93 2.99
C ALA A 163 -6.94 0.06 1.92
N VAL A 164 -6.14 0.17 0.86
CA VAL A 164 -6.42 1.04 -0.29
C VAL A 164 -6.23 0.22 -1.55
N PHE A 165 -7.32 -0.04 -2.29
CA PHE A 165 -7.29 -0.86 -3.49
C PHE A 165 -8.06 -0.24 -4.64
N HIS A 166 -7.54 -0.52 -5.82
CA HIS A 166 -8.09 -0.18 -7.12
C HIS A 166 -8.48 -1.44 -7.87
N CYS A 167 -9.56 -1.38 -8.63
CA CYS A 167 -9.94 -2.45 -9.55
C CYS A 167 -10.74 -1.92 -10.74
N SER A 168 -10.89 -2.79 -11.74
CA SER A 168 -11.75 -2.56 -12.89
C SER A 168 -12.61 -3.79 -13.18
N ASN A 169 -13.84 -3.57 -13.63
CA ASN A 169 -14.70 -4.60 -14.22
C ASN A 169 -15.30 -4.07 -15.53
N GLY A 170 -14.81 -4.57 -16.66
CA GLY A 170 -15.14 -4.03 -17.97
C GLY A 170 -14.69 -2.57 -18.10
N ARG A 171 -15.65 -1.65 -18.27
CA ARG A 171 -15.38 -0.20 -18.35
C ARG A 171 -15.50 0.52 -17.01
N ASN A 172 -15.98 -0.16 -15.96
CA ASN A 172 -16.14 0.44 -14.64
C ASN A 172 -14.82 0.32 -13.89
N VAL A 173 -14.39 1.41 -13.28
CA VAL A 173 -13.14 1.52 -12.52
C VAL A 173 -13.46 2.16 -11.19
N ALA A 174 -12.87 1.65 -10.11
CA ALA A 174 -13.07 2.22 -8.78
C ALA A 174 -11.82 2.04 -7.91
N THR A 175 -11.60 3.03 -7.04
CA THR A 175 -10.59 3.00 -5.97
C THR A 175 -11.29 3.21 -4.63
N CYS A 176 -11.00 2.37 -3.65
CA CYS A 176 -11.61 2.41 -2.33
C CYS A 176 -10.54 2.34 -1.24
N SER A 177 -10.73 3.15 -0.20
CA SER A 177 -9.93 3.13 1.02
C SER A 177 -10.83 2.86 2.22
N VAL A 178 -10.41 1.94 3.08
CA VAL A 178 -11.04 1.67 4.37
C VAL A 178 -9.97 1.73 5.45
N PHE A 179 -10.30 2.35 6.58
CA PHE A 179 -9.50 2.35 7.78
C PHE A 179 -10.34 1.85 8.95
N ASP A 180 -9.76 1.00 9.79
CA ASP A 180 -10.41 0.45 10.98
C ASP A 180 -9.41 0.39 12.14
N GLU A 181 -9.75 1.03 13.26
CA GLU A 181 -8.90 1.09 14.46
C GLU A 181 -8.82 -0.25 15.20
N HIS A 182 -9.79 -1.14 14.98
CA HIS A 182 -9.95 -2.38 15.74
C HIS A 182 -10.02 -3.62 14.84
N GLY A 183 -10.04 -3.42 13.52
CA GLY A 183 -10.06 -4.50 12.54
C GLY A 183 -8.70 -5.16 12.33
N ASP A 184 -8.74 -6.37 11.78
CA ASP A 184 -7.57 -7.05 11.21
C ASP A 184 -7.50 -6.86 9.68
N GLU A 185 -6.36 -7.23 9.07
CA GLU A 185 -6.16 -7.09 7.63
C GLU A 185 -7.26 -7.75 6.79
N GLY A 186 -7.73 -8.93 7.18
CA GLY A 186 -8.75 -9.66 6.44
C GLY A 186 -10.10 -8.95 6.47
N GLN A 187 -10.49 -8.44 7.63
CA GLN A 187 -11.73 -7.69 7.79
C GLN A 187 -11.72 -6.39 6.97
N VAL A 188 -10.63 -5.62 7.04
CA VAL A 188 -10.54 -4.34 6.32
C VAL A 188 -10.46 -4.56 4.82
N GLU A 189 -9.73 -5.57 4.35
CA GLU A 189 -9.70 -5.93 2.93
C GLU A 189 -11.04 -6.45 2.41
N ALA A 190 -11.76 -7.25 3.22
CA ALA A 190 -13.09 -7.72 2.84
C ALA A 190 -14.08 -6.55 2.68
N LYS A 191 -14.02 -5.55 3.58
CA LYS A 191 -14.81 -4.32 3.45
C LYS A 191 -14.46 -3.55 2.16
N VAL A 192 -13.18 -3.42 1.82
CA VAL A 192 -12.76 -2.80 0.56
C VAL A 192 -13.31 -3.57 -0.64
N LEU A 193 -13.17 -4.91 -0.66
CA LEU A 193 -13.67 -5.75 -1.75
C LEU A 193 -15.18 -5.61 -1.93
N GLU A 194 -15.96 -5.60 -0.83
CA GLU A 194 -17.40 -5.40 -0.87
C GLU A 194 -17.78 -4.06 -1.53
N GLN A 195 -17.14 -2.96 -1.11
CA GLN A 195 -17.39 -1.65 -1.69
C GLN A 195 -17.00 -1.57 -3.17
N LEU A 196 -15.87 -2.19 -3.54
CA LEU A 196 -15.42 -2.21 -4.92
C LEU A 196 -16.35 -3.02 -5.82
N LEU A 197 -16.81 -4.20 -5.38
CA LEU A 197 -17.79 -5.01 -6.12
C LEU A 197 -19.05 -4.20 -6.47
N ILE A 198 -19.59 -3.47 -5.48
CA ILE A 198 -20.74 -2.58 -5.68
C ILE A 198 -20.40 -1.47 -6.68
N ALA A 199 -19.28 -0.77 -6.47
CA ALA A 199 -18.88 0.37 -7.28
C ALA A 199 -18.62 0.03 -8.75
N VAL A 200 -18.06 -1.15 -9.03
CA VAL A 200 -17.80 -1.60 -10.41
C VAL A 200 -18.92 -2.46 -11.01
N GLY A 201 -20.04 -2.63 -10.28
CA GLY A 201 -21.19 -3.42 -10.72
C GLY A 201 -20.87 -4.90 -10.93
N ALA A 202 -19.93 -5.43 -10.16
CA ALA A 202 -19.57 -6.85 -10.16
C ALA A 202 -20.42 -7.61 -9.13
N GLN A 203 -20.87 -8.81 -9.49
CA GLN A 203 -21.55 -9.71 -8.56
C GLN A 203 -20.53 -10.63 -7.89
N TRP A 204 -20.79 -11.01 -6.63
CA TRP A 204 -20.02 -12.07 -5.97
C TRP A 204 -20.12 -13.35 -6.80
N GLN A 205 -18.99 -13.82 -7.32
CA GLN A 205 -18.93 -15.16 -7.90
C GLN A 205 -18.83 -16.15 -6.74
N ILE A 206 -19.96 -16.72 -6.33
CA ILE A 206 -19.95 -17.91 -5.46
C ILE A 206 -19.30 -19.00 -6.30
N GLY A 207 -18.03 -19.29 -6.02
CA GLY A 207 -17.41 -20.51 -6.52
C GLY A 207 -18.19 -21.69 -5.97
N ASP A 208 -18.71 -22.54 -6.87
CA ASP A 208 -19.23 -23.87 -6.54
C ASP A 208 -18.11 -24.69 -5.87
N ALA A 209 -17.97 -24.53 -4.55
CA ALA A 209 -17.28 -25.50 -3.72
C ALA A 209 -18.25 -26.69 -3.55
N ARG A 210 -18.21 -27.60 -4.51
CA ARG A 210 -18.67 -28.99 -4.30
C ARG A 210 -17.62 -29.76 -3.51
#